data_AF-A0A1X7C1F4-F1
#
_entry.id   AF-A0A1X7C1F4-F1
#
_cell.length_a   1.000
_cell.length_b   1.000
_cell.length_c   1.000
_cell.angle_alpha   90.00
_cell.angle_beta   90.00
_cell.angle_gamma   90.00
#
_symmetry.space_group_name_H-M   'P 1'
#
loop_
_entity.id
_entity.type
_entity.pdbx_description
1 polymer ?
#
loop_
_entity_poly.entity_id
_entity_poly.type
_entity_poly.pdbx_seq_one_letter_code
_entity_poly.pdbx_strand_id
1 'polypeptide(L)'
;MITACRHSERPVPRRRPGALRARRFSPPSVDLLPWPTRIDRLDPRTVSAVHRAECLHAESLPLPDTDPGAQHRQQTPYTDRLVAPGITRAAVAALRRFLATPGRYLYMRRDYCACTRCDLECNPAAARDVLDGILPLLPRYARRDLESLLTELDRELLRRTLPDVFAHREPWRRGAWWHERLYDTDDLL
;
A
#
# COMPACT_ATOMS: atom_id res chain seq x y z
N MET A 1 23.92 -74.60 20.29
CA MET A 1 22.57 -74.03 20.14
C MET A 1 22.74 -72.57 19.71
N ILE A 2 23.01 -72.24 18.45
CA ILE A 2 22.05 -71.90 17.39
C ILE A 2 20.74 -71.30 17.90
N THR A 3 20.58 -69.98 17.81
CA THR A 3 19.41 -69.36 17.16
C THR A 3 19.81 -67.98 16.64
N ALA A 4 19.58 -67.76 15.34
CA ALA A 4 19.77 -66.53 14.62
C ALA A 4 18.59 -65.56 14.82
N CYS A 5 18.83 -64.26 14.72
CA CYS A 5 17.80 -63.29 14.34
C CYS A 5 18.33 -62.38 13.22
N ARG A 6 17.50 -62.26 12.18
CA ARG A 6 17.76 -61.71 10.86
C ARG A 6 17.66 -60.18 10.82
N HIS A 7 18.52 -59.60 9.97
CA HIS A 7 18.27 -58.56 8.96
C HIS A 7 17.01 -57.70 9.07
N SER A 8 17.22 -56.37 9.00
CA SER A 8 16.40 -55.45 8.21
C SER A 8 17.20 -54.19 7.90
N GLU A 9 17.99 -54.23 6.82
CA GLU A 9 18.61 -53.05 6.21
C GLU A 9 17.51 -52.17 5.61
N ARG A 10 17.41 -50.92 6.06
CA ARG A 10 16.55 -49.91 5.43
C ARG A 10 17.28 -49.33 4.22
N PRO A 11 16.64 -49.18 3.05
CA PRO A 11 17.30 -48.60 1.88
C PRO A 11 17.58 -47.10 2.08
N VAL A 12 18.82 -46.72 1.76
CA VAL A 12 19.33 -45.35 1.75
C VAL A 12 18.64 -44.54 0.64
N PRO A 13 17.99 -43.40 0.93
CA PRO A 13 17.49 -42.53 -0.13
C PRO A 13 18.67 -41.87 -0.86
N ARG A 14 18.79 -42.20 -2.16
CA ARG A 14 19.77 -41.59 -3.07
C ARG A 14 19.52 -40.08 -3.17
N ARG A 15 20.52 -39.29 -2.77
CA ARG A 15 20.60 -37.84 -3.01
C ARG A 15 20.54 -37.56 -4.52
N ARG A 16 19.50 -36.86 -4.97
CA ARG A 16 19.49 -36.20 -6.28
C ARG A 16 20.20 -34.85 -6.16
N PRO A 17 21.32 -34.61 -6.86
CA PRO A 17 21.93 -33.29 -6.97
C PRO A 17 21.18 -32.50 -8.03
N GLY A 18 20.66 -31.32 -7.68
CA GLY A 18 20.03 -30.42 -8.64
C GLY A 18 18.67 -29.90 -8.18
N ALA A 19 18.70 -28.97 -7.23
CA ALA A 19 17.73 -27.89 -7.11
C ALA A 19 18.20 -26.96 -5.99
N LEU A 20 19.20 -26.13 -6.26
CA LEU A 20 19.38 -24.87 -5.54
C LEU A 20 18.14 -24.02 -5.86
N ARG A 21 17.05 -24.26 -5.14
CA ARG A 21 15.96 -23.28 -5.07
C ARG A 21 16.56 -22.08 -4.36
N ALA A 22 16.71 -20.97 -5.09
CA ALA A 22 16.86 -19.67 -4.48
C ALA A 22 15.84 -19.60 -3.34
N ARG A 23 16.33 -19.45 -2.11
CA ARG A 23 15.47 -19.10 -0.99
C ARG A 23 14.81 -17.78 -1.40
N ARG A 24 13.57 -17.86 -1.89
CA ARG A 24 12.71 -16.70 -2.04
C ARG A 24 12.59 -16.15 -0.63
N PHE A 25 13.25 -15.03 -0.41
CA PHE A 25 12.99 -14.19 0.74
C PHE A 25 11.50 -13.88 0.67
N SER A 26 10.70 -14.44 1.59
CA SER A 26 9.32 -13.99 1.75
C SER A 26 9.40 -12.62 2.42
N PRO A 27 8.98 -11.53 1.76
CA PRO A 27 8.77 -10.28 2.48
C PRO A 27 7.71 -10.49 3.57
N PRO A 28 7.73 -9.69 4.65
CA PRO A 28 6.77 -9.82 5.73
C PRO A 28 5.34 -9.75 5.19
N SER A 29 4.53 -10.71 5.64
CA SER A 29 3.19 -11.03 5.19
C SER A 29 2.23 -9.85 5.30
N VAL A 30 1.98 -9.16 4.18
CA VAL A 30 0.70 -8.47 3.94
C VAL A 30 -0.16 -9.48 3.19
N ASP A 31 -1.30 -9.84 3.77
CA ASP A 31 -2.12 -11.00 3.39
C ASP A 31 -2.23 -11.26 1.87
N LEU A 32 -1.83 -12.47 1.51
CA LEU A 32 -1.96 -13.11 0.20
C LEU A 32 -3.45 -13.29 -0.16
N LEU A 33 -4.08 -12.25 -0.68
CA LEU A 33 -5.24 -12.43 -1.54
C LEU A 33 -4.75 -12.92 -2.91
N PRO A 34 -5.22 -14.08 -3.41
CA PRO A 34 -4.82 -14.56 -4.72
C PRO A 34 -5.37 -13.63 -5.82
N TRP A 35 -4.50 -13.22 -6.74
CA TRP A 35 -4.71 -12.67 -8.10
C TRP A 35 -6.07 -12.07 -8.51
N PRO A 36 -6.02 -10.97 -9.28
CA PRO A 36 -6.10 -9.64 -8.72
C PRO A 36 -7.46 -9.43 -8.05
N THR A 37 -7.45 -8.94 -6.82
CA THR A 37 -8.70 -8.54 -6.16
C THR A 37 -9.26 -7.35 -6.92
N ARG A 38 -10.40 -7.60 -7.58
CA ARG A 38 -11.21 -6.61 -8.29
C ARG A 38 -11.26 -5.31 -7.50
N ILE A 39 -10.84 -4.22 -8.13
CA ILE A 39 -11.15 -2.88 -7.64
C ILE A 39 -12.49 -2.53 -8.27
N ASP A 40 -13.55 -2.43 -7.48
CA ASP A 40 -14.89 -2.18 -8.02
C ASP A 40 -14.88 -0.89 -8.85
N ARG A 41 -15.60 -0.90 -9.99
CA ARG A 41 -15.67 0.17 -10.99
C ARG A 41 -14.40 0.42 -11.81
N LEU A 42 -13.35 -0.40 -11.70
CA LEU A 42 -12.25 -0.40 -12.67
C LEU A 42 -12.38 -1.55 -13.67
N ASP A 43 -11.94 -1.31 -14.90
CA ASP A 43 -11.84 -2.35 -15.92
C ASP A 43 -10.81 -3.42 -15.51
N PRO A 44 -11.06 -4.73 -15.75
CA PRO A 44 -10.11 -5.79 -15.42
C PRO A 44 -8.70 -5.61 -16.04
N ARG A 45 -8.61 -4.97 -17.22
CA ARG A 45 -7.33 -4.64 -17.87
C ARG A 45 -6.61 -3.51 -17.15
N THR A 46 -7.35 -2.56 -16.58
CA THR A 46 -6.80 -1.50 -15.72
C THR A 46 -6.25 -2.12 -14.44
N VAL A 47 -7.02 -2.98 -13.78
CA VAL A 47 -6.57 -3.71 -12.57
C VAL A 47 -5.29 -4.50 -12.85
N SER A 48 -5.21 -5.19 -13.99
CA SER A 48 -4.00 -5.92 -14.39
C SER A 48 -2.81 -5.00 -14.71
N ALA A 49 -3.06 -3.80 -15.25
CA ALA A 49 -2.01 -2.82 -15.50
C ALA A 49 -1.46 -2.23 -14.20
N VAL A 50 -2.35 -1.91 -13.26
CA VAL A 50 -2.00 -1.48 -11.89
C VAL A 50 -1.13 -2.53 -11.22
N HIS A 51 -1.58 -3.78 -11.20
CA HIS A 51 -0.81 -4.86 -10.57
C HIS A 51 0.61 -5.01 -11.16
N ARG A 52 0.74 -4.91 -12.50
CA ARG A 52 2.06 -4.94 -13.15
C ARG A 52 2.93 -3.76 -12.73
N ALA A 53 2.37 -2.55 -12.69
CA ALA A 53 3.10 -1.37 -12.25
C ALA A 53 3.57 -1.51 -10.79
N GLU A 54 2.72 -2.05 -9.93
CA GLU A 54 3.06 -2.30 -8.53
C GLU A 54 4.19 -3.33 -8.36
N CYS A 55 4.14 -4.44 -9.11
CA CYS A 55 5.21 -5.45 -9.08
C CYS A 55 6.54 -4.89 -9.60
N LEU A 56 6.53 -4.14 -10.71
CA LEU A 56 7.75 -3.57 -11.29
C LEU A 56 8.41 -2.54 -10.37
N HIS A 57 7.61 -1.73 -9.66
CA HIS A 57 8.13 -0.76 -8.72
C HIS A 57 8.68 -1.42 -7.44
N ALA A 58 8.03 -2.48 -6.95
CA ALA A 58 8.50 -3.24 -5.79
C ALA A 58 9.86 -3.93 -6.07
N GLU A 59 10.08 -4.40 -7.30
CA GLU A 59 11.35 -5.00 -7.73
C GLU A 59 12.49 -3.98 -7.87
N SER A 60 12.15 -2.70 -8.04
CA SER A 60 13.12 -1.62 -8.29
C SER A 60 13.67 -0.96 -7.01
N LEU A 61 13.06 -1.22 -5.85
CA LEU A 61 13.50 -0.64 -4.58
C LEU A 61 14.60 -1.50 -3.92
N PRO A 62 15.76 -0.91 -3.54
CA PRO A 62 16.72 -1.61 -2.70
C PRO A 62 16.08 -1.92 -1.35
N LEU A 63 16.29 -3.15 -0.84
CA LEU A 63 15.84 -3.52 0.51
C LEU A 63 16.32 -2.46 1.50
N PRO A 64 15.44 -1.89 2.34
CA PRO A 64 15.88 -0.96 3.35
C PRO A 64 16.79 -1.72 4.31
N ASP A 65 18.05 -1.29 4.41
CA ASP A 65 18.87 -1.61 5.58
C ASP A 65 18.01 -1.25 6.79
N THR A 66 17.65 -2.28 7.55
CA THR A 66 16.76 -2.14 8.69
C THR A 66 17.59 -1.52 9.80
N ASP A 67 17.73 -0.20 9.77
CA ASP A 67 18.19 0.56 10.92
C ASP A 67 16.96 0.98 11.72
N PRO A 68 16.61 0.26 12.81
CA PRO A 68 15.45 0.57 13.64
C PRO A 68 15.58 1.89 14.41
N GLY A 69 16.69 2.62 14.25
CA GLY A 69 16.99 3.89 14.94
C GLY A 69 16.66 5.17 14.16
N ALA A 70 16.26 5.10 12.88
CA ALA A 70 16.01 6.30 12.07
C ALA A 70 14.63 6.94 12.35
N GLN A 71 14.45 7.42 13.58
CA GLN A 71 13.46 8.44 13.91
C GLN A 71 13.90 9.76 13.25
N HIS A 72 13.64 9.96 11.97
CA HIS A 72 13.79 11.28 11.36
C HIS A 72 12.47 11.84 10.84
N ARG A 73 12.05 12.89 11.56
CA ARG A 73 10.88 13.75 11.50
C ARG A 73 10.68 14.50 10.17
N GLN A 74 11.27 14.06 9.07
CA GLN A 74 11.06 14.66 7.76
C GLN A 74 10.16 13.74 6.94
N GLN A 75 8.91 14.15 6.79
CA GLN A 75 7.94 13.56 5.86
C GLN A 75 8.52 13.67 4.45
N THR A 76 9.33 12.68 4.06
CA THR A 76 9.54 12.39 2.65
C THR A 76 8.16 12.15 2.03
N PRO A 77 7.83 12.81 0.90
CA PRO A 77 6.57 12.57 0.21
C PRO A 77 6.42 11.05 0.01
N TYR A 78 5.25 10.53 0.39
CA TYR A 78 4.92 9.11 0.46
C TYR A 78 5.23 8.34 -0.84
N THR A 79 5.38 9.06 -1.95
CA THR A 79 5.62 8.55 -3.30
C THR A 79 6.86 7.66 -3.47
N ASP A 80 7.91 7.81 -2.66
CA ASP A 80 9.21 7.16 -2.95
C ASP A 80 9.39 5.75 -2.36
N ARG A 81 8.58 5.33 -1.37
CA ARG A 81 8.92 4.11 -0.59
C ARG A 81 7.95 2.93 -0.65
N LEU A 82 6.75 3.05 -1.22
CA LEU A 82 5.68 2.11 -0.87
C LEU A 82 4.74 1.73 -2.02
N VAL A 83 5.26 1.60 -3.24
CA VAL A 83 4.50 0.94 -4.30
C VAL A 83 4.74 -0.57 -4.21
N ALA A 84 3.85 -1.26 -3.51
CA ALA A 84 3.85 -2.72 -3.36
C ALA A 84 2.57 -3.34 -3.95
N PRO A 85 2.58 -4.63 -4.34
CA PRO A 85 1.39 -5.30 -4.85
C PRO A 85 0.19 -5.14 -3.90
N GLY A 86 -0.92 -4.61 -4.43
CA GLY A 86 -2.17 -4.39 -3.69
C GLY A 86 -2.31 -3.03 -3.02
N ILE A 87 -1.29 -2.16 -3.06
CA ILE A 87 -1.33 -0.82 -2.44
C ILE A 87 -2.45 0.05 -3.03
N THR A 88 -2.66 0.00 -4.35
CA THR A 88 -3.68 0.80 -5.03
C THR A 88 -5.08 0.40 -4.58
N ARG A 89 -5.31 -0.92 -4.43
CA ARG A 89 -6.58 -1.43 -3.92
C ARG A 89 -6.81 -0.99 -2.48
N ALA A 90 -5.78 -1.08 -1.64
CA ALA A 90 -5.86 -0.65 -0.24
C ALA A 90 -6.17 0.84 -0.14
N ALA A 91 -5.53 1.68 -0.97
CA ALA A 91 -5.76 3.12 -1.03
C ALA A 91 -7.18 3.47 -1.48
N VAL A 92 -7.68 2.87 -2.56
CA VAL A 92 -9.08 3.08 -3.00
C VAL A 92 -10.08 2.61 -1.93
N ALA A 93 -9.81 1.48 -1.28
CA ALA A 93 -10.66 0.99 -0.21
C ALA A 93 -10.64 1.93 1.01
N ALA A 94 -9.48 2.50 1.37
CA ALA A 94 -9.35 3.46 2.46
C ALA A 94 -10.16 4.73 2.18
N LEU A 95 -10.01 5.32 0.98
CA LEU A 95 -10.80 6.48 0.56
C LEU A 95 -12.31 6.19 0.61
N ARG A 96 -12.74 5.04 0.09
CA ARG A 96 -14.16 4.64 0.13
C ARG A 96 -14.67 4.47 1.54
N ARG A 97 -13.90 3.82 2.43
CA ARG A 97 -14.27 3.65 3.84
C ARG A 97 -14.42 5.01 4.53
N PHE A 98 -13.45 5.90 4.34
CA PHE A 98 -13.52 7.26 4.87
C PHE A 98 -14.76 8.01 4.38
N LEU A 99 -15.04 7.97 3.09
CA LEU A 99 -16.22 8.60 2.49
C LEU A 99 -17.54 7.90 2.83
N ALA A 100 -17.50 6.69 3.41
CA ALA A 100 -18.69 6.00 3.93
C ALA A 100 -18.98 6.37 5.39
N THR A 101 -18.04 6.98 6.12
CA THR A 101 -18.25 7.44 7.50
C THR A 101 -19.44 8.40 7.54
N PRO A 102 -20.36 8.30 8.53
CA PRO A 102 -21.47 9.23 8.67
C PRO A 102 -20.99 10.64 9.04
N GLY A 103 -21.78 11.67 8.70
CA GLY A 103 -21.50 13.07 9.05
C GLY A 103 -21.59 13.99 7.84
N ARG A 104 -21.99 15.25 8.02
CA ARG A 104 -22.05 16.19 6.90
C ARG A 104 -20.66 16.62 6.43
N TYR A 105 -19.77 16.88 7.39
CA TYR A 105 -18.37 17.21 7.17
C TYR A 105 -17.51 16.19 7.91
N LEU A 106 -16.41 15.81 7.28
CA LEU A 106 -15.41 14.89 7.79
C LEU A 106 -14.09 15.65 7.98
N TYR A 107 -13.42 15.36 9.08
CA TYR A 107 -12.05 15.81 9.33
C TYR A 107 -11.09 14.73 8.85
N MET A 108 -10.01 15.15 8.18
CA MET A 108 -8.96 14.21 7.82
C MET A 108 -8.27 13.72 9.10
N ARG A 109 -8.00 12.42 9.21
CA ARG A 109 -7.33 11.90 10.40
C ARG A 109 -5.86 11.74 10.11
N ARG A 110 -5.05 12.10 11.11
CA ARG A 110 -3.63 11.81 11.12
C ARG A 110 -3.39 10.81 12.24
N ASP A 111 -3.00 9.60 11.88
CA ASP A 111 -2.55 8.64 12.87
C ASP A 111 -1.05 8.85 13.12
N TYR A 112 -0.66 8.78 14.38
CA TYR A 112 0.75 8.87 14.79
C TYR A 112 1.48 7.52 14.71
N CYS A 113 0.84 6.45 14.19
CA CYS A 113 1.57 5.21 13.96
C CYS A 113 2.63 5.43 12.89
N ALA A 114 3.90 5.16 13.21
CA ALA A 114 5.00 5.18 12.24
C ALA A 114 4.93 4.03 11.20
N CYS A 115 3.85 3.25 11.21
CA CYS A 115 3.65 2.11 10.33
C CYS A 115 2.87 2.52 9.07
N THR A 116 3.43 2.22 7.90
CA THR A 116 2.83 2.52 6.58
C THR A 116 1.38 2.07 6.45
N ARG A 117 1.05 0.90 6.99
CA ARG A 117 -0.28 0.32 6.85
C ARG A 117 -1.34 1.17 7.55
N CYS A 118 -1.09 1.61 8.78
CA CYS A 118 -2.06 2.44 9.50
C CYS A 118 -2.14 3.83 8.90
N ASP A 119 -1.01 4.42 8.45
CA ASP A 119 -1.06 5.69 7.72
C ASP A 119 -1.93 5.56 6.46
N LEU A 120 -1.75 4.50 5.66
CA LEU A 120 -2.60 4.27 4.49
C LEU A 120 -4.08 4.00 4.82
N GLU A 121 -4.36 3.24 5.87
CA GLU A 121 -5.72 2.84 6.22
C GLU A 121 -6.52 3.96 6.90
N CYS A 122 -5.84 4.86 7.64
CA CYS A 122 -6.48 5.87 8.48
C CYS A 122 -6.31 7.31 7.95
N ASN A 123 -5.30 7.58 7.12
CA ASN A 123 -5.06 8.90 6.54
C ASN A 123 -5.50 8.93 5.06
N PRO A 124 -6.65 9.55 4.74
CA PRO A 124 -7.14 9.62 3.36
C PRO A 124 -6.20 10.42 2.43
N ALA A 125 -5.40 11.35 2.97
CA ALA A 125 -4.42 12.09 2.18
C ALA A 125 -3.24 11.19 1.77
N ALA A 126 -2.74 10.35 2.68
CA ALA A 126 -1.71 9.35 2.34
C ALA A 126 -2.22 8.34 1.29
N ALA A 127 -3.48 7.91 1.41
CA ALA A 127 -4.11 7.09 0.37
C ALA A 127 -4.16 7.81 -0.99
N ARG A 128 -4.43 9.12 -1.01
CA ARG A 128 -4.43 9.90 -2.26
C ARG A 128 -3.04 10.10 -2.84
N ASP A 129 -2.01 10.24 -2.00
CA ASP A 129 -0.61 10.34 -2.43
C ASP A 129 -0.12 9.05 -3.10
N VAL A 130 -0.50 7.87 -2.58
CA VAL A 130 -0.24 6.57 -3.25
C VAL A 130 -0.79 6.58 -4.66
N LEU A 131 -2.05 7.01 -4.79
CA LEU A 131 -2.78 6.99 -6.05
C LEU A 131 -2.21 8.03 -7.01
N ASP A 132 -1.70 9.15 -6.50
CA ASP A 132 -0.97 10.12 -7.30
C ASP A 132 0.35 9.53 -7.82
N GLY A 133 1.09 8.81 -6.97
CA GLY A 133 2.35 8.15 -7.33
C GLY A 133 2.20 7.00 -8.34
N ILE A 134 1.08 6.26 -8.33
CA ILE A 134 0.88 5.16 -9.28
C ILE A 134 0.50 5.67 -10.68
N LEU A 135 -0.24 6.78 -10.80
CA LEU A 135 -0.75 7.29 -12.08
C LEU A 135 0.33 7.47 -13.17
N PRO A 136 1.50 8.07 -12.89
CA PRO A 136 2.61 8.17 -13.84
C PRO A 136 3.10 6.82 -14.38
N LEU A 137 3.00 5.76 -13.58
CA LEU A 137 3.51 4.42 -13.91
C LEU A 137 2.55 3.63 -14.82
N LEU A 138 1.30 4.06 -14.93
CA LEU A 138 0.28 3.36 -15.70
C LEU A 138 0.31 3.71 -17.20
N PRO A 139 -0.01 2.74 -18.07
CA PRO A 139 -0.28 3.04 -19.48
C PRO A 139 -1.51 3.95 -19.61
N ARG A 140 -1.57 4.76 -20.68
CA ARG A 140 -2.58 5.82 -20.86
C ARG A 140 -4.02 5.36 -20.67
N TYR A 141 -4.38 4.16 -21.12
CA TYR A 141 -5.76 3.64 -20.98
C TYR A 141 -6.11 3.37 -19.50
N ALA A 142 -5.20 2.71 -18.77
CA ALA A 142 -5.40 2.36 -17.35
C ALA A 142 -5.37 3.62 -16.48
N ARG A 143 -4.50 4.58 -16.84
CA ARG A 143 -4.45 5.88 -16.20
C ARG A 143 -5.79 6.60 -16.29
N ARG A 144 -6.39 6.72 -17.48
CA ARG A 144 -7.69 7.38 -17.68
C ARG A 144 -8.82 6.73 -16.89
N ASP A 145 -8.85 5.41 -16.85
CA ASP A 145 -9.86 4.66 -16.11
C ASP A 145 -9.73 4.92 -14.60
N LEU A 146 -8.50 4.87 -14.07
CA LEU A 146 -8.23 5.22 -12.67
C LEU A 146 -8.53 6.69 -12.37
N GLU A 147 -8.12 7.62 -13.24
CA GLU A 147 -8.43 9.06 -13.11
C GLU A 147 -9.93 9.33 -13.08
N SER A 148 -10.73 8.61 -13.88
CA SER A 148 -12.18 8.73 -13.85
C SER A 148 -12.76 8.34 -12.49
N LEU A 149 -12.31 7.21 -11.93
CA LEU A 149 -12.69 6.80 -10.58
C LEU A 149 -12.23 7.80 -9.51
N LEU A 150 -10.98 8.26 -9.59
CA LEU A 150 -10.43 9.24 -8.66
C LEU A 150 -11.18 10.56 -8.74
N THR A 151 -11.62 10.99 -9.93
CA THR A 151 -12.40 12.21 -10.09
C THR A 151 -13.74 12.13 -9.33
N GLU A 152 -14.41 10.97 -9.31
CA GLU A 152 -15.61 10.77 -8.50
C GLU A 152 -15.31 10.85 -7.01
N LEU A 153 -14.26 10.17 -6.56
CA LEU A 153 -13.84 10.14 -5.16
C LEU A 153 -13.38 11.52 -4.69
N ASP A 154 -12.59 12.22 -5.50
CA ASP A 154 -12.03 13.56 -5.23
C ASP A 154 -13.16 14.59 -5.12
N ARG A 155 -14.21 14.51 -5.97
CA ARG A 155 -15.40 15.37 -5.81
C ARG A 155 -16.10 15.16 -4.47
N GLU A 156 -16.23 13.92 -4.03
CA GLU A 156 -16.86 13.63 -2.75
C GLU A 156 -15.99 14.05 -1.58
N LEU A 157 -14.69 13.80 -1.68
CA LEU A 157 -13.71 14.24 -0.69
C LEU A 157 -13.72 15.76 -0.56
N LEU A 158 -13.72 16.50 -1.67
CA LEU A 158 -13.85 17.96 -1.70
C LEU A 158 -15.13 18.46 -1.03
N ARG A 159 -16.25 17.77 -1.26
CA ARG A 159 -17.56 18.14 -0.72
C ARG A 159 -17.64 17.93 0.79
N ARG A 160 -17.04 16.84 1.27
CA ARG A 160 -17.14 16.41 2.66
C ARG A 160 -16.02 16.90 3.55
N THR A 161 -14.89 17.35 3.01
CA THR A 161 -13.76 17.87 3.81
C THR A 161 -13.64 19.39 3.69
N LEU A 162 -13.51 20.04 4.84
CA LEU A 162 -13.40 21.49 4.91
C LEU A 162 -11.97 21.95 4.57
N PRO A 163 -11.80 23.09 3.87
CA PRO A 163 -10.48 23.68 3.64
C PRO A 163 -9.88 24.21 4.96
N ASP A 164 -8.58 24.02 5.13
CA ASP A 164 -7.81 24.55 6.25
C ASP A 164 -7.20 25.91 5.88
N VAL A 165 -7.73 26.98 6.49
CA VAL A 165 -7.25 28.36 6.26
C VAL A 165 -5.79 28.52 6.69
N PHE A 166 -5.30 27.68 7.60
CA PHE A 166 -3.94 27.73 8.14
C PHE A 166 -2.98 26.73 7.48
N ALA A 167 -3.42 26.00 6.45
CA ALA A 167 -2.56 25.03 5.73
C ALA A 167 -1.24 25.66 5.25
N HIS A 168 -1.25 26.94 4.89
CA HIS A 168 -0.06 27.69 4.46
C HIS A 168 1.06 27.76 5.53
N ARG A 169 0.73 27.59 6.82
CA ARG A 169 1.67 27.58 7.94
C ARG A 169 2.42 26.26 8.07
N GLU A 170 1.97 25.20 7.42
CA GLU A 170 2.57 23.87 7.47
C GLU A 170 3.25 23.55 6.13
N PRO A 171 4.60 23.66 6.04
CA PRO A 171 5.31 23.45 4.78
C PRO A 171 5.09 22.07 4.17
N TRP A 172 4.86 21.06 5.00
CA TRP A 172 4.62 19.68 4.58
C TRP A 172 3.27 19.48 3.88
N ARG A 173 2.31 20.40 4.05
CA ARG A 173 0.99 20.35 3.39
C ARG A 173 0.96 21.02 2.01
N ARG A 174 2.07 21.61 1.58
CA ARG A 174 2.13 22.35 0.32
C ARG A 174 2.28 21.39 -0.86
N GLY A 175 1.47 21.57 -1.90
CA GLY A 175 1.65 20.92 -3.20
C GLY A 175 0.46 20.13 -3.72
N ALA A 176 -0.49 19.75 -2.87
CA ALA A 176 -1.74 19.14 -3.31
C ALA A 176 -2.93 19.56 -2.43
N TRP A 177 -4.07 19.83 -3.06
CA TRP A 177 -5.26 20.41 -2.41
C TRP A 177 -5.84 19.52 -1.29
N TRP A 178 -5.60 18.21 -1.33
CA TRP A 178 -6.07 17.28 -0.30
C TRP A 178 -5.29 17.41 1.01
N HIS A 179 -4.03 17.86 0.97
CA HIS A 179 -3.27 18.19 2.17
C HIS A 179 -3.70 19.52 2.80
N GLU A 180 -4.38 20.38 2.04
CA GLU A 180 -4.88 21.69 2.49
C GLU A 180 -6.26 21.60 3.18
N ARG A 181 -6.65 20.41 3.65
CA ARG A 181 -7.93 20.16 4.35
C ARG A 181 -7.75 20.18 5.85
N LEU A 182 -8.85 20.40 6.57
CA LEU A 182 -8.86 20.34 8.04
C LEU A 182 -8.64 18.91 8.48
N TYR A 183 -7.62 18.74 9.32
CA TYR A 183 -7.37 17.49 10.02
C TYR A 183 -7.99 17.56 11.41
N ASP A 184 -8.38 16.40 11.92
CA ASP A 184 -8.80 16.21 13.28
C ASP A 184 -7.59 16.46 14.18
N THR A 185 -7.60 17.58 14.89
CA THR A 185 -6.57 17.96 15.86
C THR A 185 -6.94 17.38 17.22
N ASP A 186 -6.94 16.05 17.33
CA ASP A 186 -7.33 15.38 18.57
C ASP A 186 -6.22 15.35 19.65
N ASP A 187 -5.10 16.08 19.49
CA ASP A 187 -3.97 16.03 20.44
C ASP A 187 -3.31 17.39 20.77
N LEU A 188 -4.10 18.45 21.01
CA LEU A 188 -3.59 19.68 21.66
C LEU A 188 -4.54 20.24 22.72
N LEU A 189 -5.02 19.39 23.63
CA LEU A 189 -5.50 19.79 24.96
C LEU A 189 -4.79 18.97 26.03
#